data_AF-A0A1J3J5G3-F1
#
_entry.id   AF-A0A1J3J5G3-F1
#
_cell.length_a   1.000
_cell.length_b   1.000
_cell.length_c   1.000
_cell.angle_alpha   90.00
_cell.angle_beta   90.00
_cell.angle_gamma   90.00
#
_symmetry.space_group_name_H-M   'P 1'
#
loop_
_entity.id
_entity.type
_entity.pdbx_description
1 polymer ?
#
loop_
_entity_poly.entity_id
_entity_poly.type
_entity_poly.pdbx_seq_one_letter_code
_entity_poly.pdbx_strand_id
1 'polypeptide(L)'
;TYVVRPKGKHQATIVWLHGLGDNGSSASQLLESLPLPNIKWICPTAPSRPVSLLGGFPCTAWFDVGEISEDLHDDIEGLDASAAHIANLLSTEPSYLDTS
;
A
#
# COMPACT_ATOMS: atom_id res chain seq x y z
N THR A 1 -0.29 8.38 -5.16
CA THR A 1 0.48 7.99 -3.96
C THR A 1 0.66 9.18 -3.06
N TYR A 2 0.45 9.00 -1.76
CA TYR A 2 0.65 10.03 -0.73
C TYR A 2 1.96 9.73 0.01
N VAL A 3 2.69 10.78 0.39
CA VAL A 3 3.97 10.64 1.08
C VAL A 3 3.98 11.51 2.33
N VAL A 4 4.18 10.88 3.48
CA VAL A 4 4.42 11.58 4.75
C VAL A 4 5.92 11.62 4.97
N ARG A 5 6.48 12.82 5.06
CA ARG A 5 7.91 13.00 5.30
C ARG A 5 8.24 12.73 6.77
N PRO A 6 9.43 12.18 7.07
CA PRO A 6 9.88 12.06 8.44
C PRO A 6 9.99 13.45 9.06
N LYS A 7 9.57 13.59 10.32
CA LYS A 7 9.65 14.83 11.09
C LYS A 7 11.07 15.07 11.66
N GLY A 8 11.84 13.99 11.85
CA GLY A 8 13.23 13.99 12.28
C GLY A 8 14.17 13.41 11.22
N LYS A 9 15.37 12.98 11.64
CA LYS A 9 16.32 12.31 10.75
C LYS A 9 15.68 11.08 10.12
N HIS A 10 15.70 10.98 8.79
CA HIS A 10 15.14 9.84 8.06
C HIS A 10 15.98 8.58 8.34
N GLN A 11 15.36 7.56 8.95
CA GLN A 11 16.03 6.30 9.29
C GLN A 11 15.32 5.07 8.72
N ALA A 12 14.05 5.19 8.31
CA ALA A 12 13.33 4.12 7.64
C ALA A 12 12.29 4.68 6.65
N THR A 13 12.00 3.89 5.63
CA THR A 13 10.84 4.10 4.75
C THR A 13 9.92 2.89 4.87
N ILE A 14 8.62 3.14 5.06
CA ILE A 14 7.59 2.12 5.10
C ILE A 14 6.56 2.41 4.00
N VAL A 15 6.27 1.40 3.18
CA VAL A 15 5.08 1.42 2.31
C VAL A 15 3.91 0.86 3.11
N TRP A 16 2.86 1.66 3.28
CA TRP A 16 1.65 1.25 3.99
C TRP A 16 0.49 1.08 3.01
N LEU A 17 -0.10 -0.10 2.98
CA LEU A 17 -1.21 -0.44 2.10
C LEU A 17 -2.52 -0.33 2.87
N HIS A 18 -3.48 0.43 2.34
CA HIS A 18 -4.83 0.52 2.89
C HIS A 18 -5.64 -0.75 2.58
N GLY A 19 -6.73 -0.95 3.31
CA GLY A 19 -7.67 -2.07 3.08
C GLY A 19 -8.61 -1.84 1.89
N LEU A 20 -9.38 -2.87 1.54
CA LEU A 20 -10.38 -2.83 0.45
C LEU A 20 -11.32 -1.61 0.58
N GLY A 21 -11.48 -0.85 -0.50
CA GLY A 21 -12.38 0.30 -0.57
C GLY A 21 -11.87 1.60 0.08
N ASP A 22 -10.68 1.58 0.68
CA ASP A 22 -10.05 2.77 1.28
C ASP A 22 -9.05 3.44 0.31
N ASN A 23 -8.23 4.39 0.76
CA ASN A 23 -7.25 5.08 -0.08
C ASN A 23 -5.98 5.49 0.67
N GLY A 24 -4.95 5.92 -0.08
CA GLY A 24 -3.69 6.37 0.52
C GLY A 24 -3.79 7.67 1.32
N SER A 25 -4.83 8.50 1.10
CA SER A 25 -4.99 9.77 1.82
C SER A 25 -5.38 9.55 3.27
N SER A 26 -6.39 8.72 3.53
CA SER A 26 -6.84 8.36 4.89
C SER A 26 -5.72 7.68 5.67
N ALA A 27 -5.01 6.74 5.05
CA ALA A 27 -3.82 6.11 5.64
C ALA A 27 -2.74 7.13 6.00
N SER A 28 -2.44 8.09 5.10
CA SER A 28 -1.41 9.11 5.36
C SER A 28 -1.75 10.02 6.53
N GLN A 29 -3.02 10.41 6.70
CA GLN A 29 -3.48 11.23 7.82
C GLN A 29 -3.34 10.50 9.16
N LEU A 30 -3.68 9.21 9.20
CA LEU A 30 -3.47 8.37 10.37
C LEU A 30 -1.98 8.28 10.72
N LEU A 31 -1.13 7.98 9.74
CA LEU A 31 0.30 7.77 9.96
C LEU A 31 1.05 9.06 10.35
N GLU A 32 0.62 10.21 9.84
CA GLU A 32 1.17 11.52 10.24
C GLU A 32 0.92 11.85 11.72
N SER A 33 -0.14 11.28 12.32
CA SER A 33 -0.45 11.46 13.74
C SER A 33 0.43 10.64 14.69
N LEU A 34 1.12 9.61 14.19
CA LEU A 34 1.93 8.72 15.02
C LEU A 34 3.21 9.40 15.51
N PRO A 35 3.67 9.11 16.75
CA PRO A 35 4.91 9.66 17.30
C PRO A 35 6.16 8.91 16.77
N LEU A 36 6.27 8.79 15.44
CA LEU A 36 7.35 8.07 14.76
C LEU A 36 8.12 9.05 13.84
N PRO A 37 8.98 9.91 14.41
CA PRO A 37 9.56 11.04 13.68
C PRO A 37 10.56 10.61 12.60
N ASN A 38 11.15 9.43 12.69
CA ASN A 38 12.24 9.00 11.80
C ASN A 38 11.77 8.21 10.57
N ILE A 39 10.45 8.05 10.39
CA ILE A 39 9.86 7.21 9.34
C ILE A 39 9.30 8.08 8.22
N LYS A 40 9.71 7.79 6.98
CA LYS A 40 9.01 8.20 5.76
C LYS A 40 7.90 7.19 5.48
N TRP A 41 6.68 7.65 5.26
CA TRP A 41 5.56 6.80 4.88
C TRP A 41 5.23 7.01 3.41
N ILE A 42 5.11 5.92 2.65
CA ILE A 42 4.59 5.91 1.29
C ILE A 42 3.24 5.20 1.33
N CYS A 43 2.17 5.94 1.04
CA CYS A 43 0.79 5.45 1.11
C CYS A 43 0.20 5.46 -0.31
N PRO A 44 0.42 4.41 -1.12
CA PRO A 44 -0.21 4.29 -2.42
C PRO A 44 -1.72 4.08 -2.27
N THR A 45 -2.46 4.38 -3.35
CA THR A 45 -3.87 4.03 -3.47
C THR A 45 -3.97 2.90 -4.47
N ALA A 46 -4.63 1.81 -4.11
CA ALA A 46 -4.88 0.69 -5.02
C ALA A 46 -5.68 1.16 -6.24
N PRO A 47 -5.50 0.56 -7.42
CA PRO A 47 -6.33 0.88 -8.58
C PRO A 47 -7.81 0.55 -8.29
N SER A 48 -8.70 1.33 -8.88
CA SER A 48 -10.12 1.00 -8.90
C SER A 48 -10.35 -0.18 -9.85
N ARG A 49 -10.93 -1.26 -9.34
CA ARG A 49 -11.24 -2.47 -10.12
C ARG A 49 -12.55 -3.10 -9.63
N PRO A 50 -13.27 -3.85 -10.48
CA PRO A 50 -14.36 -4.72 -10.03
C PRO A 50 -13.86 -5.73 -8.99
N VAL A 51 -14.65 -5.97 -7.95
CA VAL A 51 -14.31 -6.94 -6.90
C VAL A 51 -15.38 -8.02 -6.83
N SER A 52 -14.97 -9.28 -7.05
CA SER A 52 -15.86 -10.44 -7.14
C SER A 52 -16.68 -10.64 -5.86
N LEU A 53 -16.05 -10.51 -4.67
CA LEU A 53 -16.70 -10.55 -3.36
C LEU A 53 -17.82 -9.51 -3.20
N LEU A 54 -17.74 -8.40 -3.92
CA LEU A 54 -18.75 -7.32 -3.90
C LEU A 54 -19.70 -7.38 -5.10
N GLY A 55 -19.85 -8.55 -5.72
CA GLY A 55 -20.71 -8.73 -6.90
C GLY A 55 -20.23 -7.94 -8.12
N GLY A 56 -18.91 -7.71 -8.23
CA GLY A 56 -18.30 -6.92 -9.30
C GLY A 56 -18.38 -5.41 -9.10
N PHE A 57 -18.80 -4.92 -7.92
CA PHE A 57 -18.81 -3.48 -7.64
C PHE A 57 -17.38 -2.91 -7.70
N PRO A 58 -17.15 -1.78 -8.41
CA PRO A 58 -15.82 -1.20 -8.51
C PRO A 58 -15.42 -0.46 -7.24
N CYS A 59 -14.30 -0.85 -6.64
CA CYS A 59 -13.67 -0.11 -5.55
C CYS A 59 -12.15 -0.27 -5.61
N THR A 60 -11.44 0.40 -4.70
CA THR A 60 -9.98 0.31 -4.60
C THR A 60 -9.57 -1.05 -4.03
N ALA A 61 -8.91 -1.86 -4.86
CA ALA A 61 -8.45 -3.19 -4.46
C ALA A 61 -7.07 -3.52 -5.08
N TRP A 62 -6.22 -4.18 -4.30
CA TRP A 62 -4.88 -4.59 -4.71
C TRP A 62 -4.92 -5.79 -5.65
N PHE A 63 -5.78 -6.75 -5.35
CA PHE A 63 -6.08 -7.93 -6.16
C PHE A 63 -7.57 -8.23 -6.03
N ASP A 64 -8.12 -8.96 -6.98
CA ASP A 64 -9.49 -9.43 -6.88
C ASP A 64 -9.61 -10.51 -5.80
N VAL A 65 -10.72 -10.48 -5.07
CA VAL A 65 -11.03 -11.45 -4.03
C VAL A 65 -12.40 -12.01 -4.36
N GLY A 66 -12.47 -13.31 -4.61
CA GLY A 66 -13.72 -14.04 -4.81
C GLY A 66 -14.41 -14.40 -3.49
N GLU A 67 -15.40 -15.30 -3.55
CA GLU A 67 -15.96 -15.89 -2.34
C GLU A 67 -14.89 -16.65 -1.55
N ILE A 68 -14.91 -16.58 -0.22
CA ILE A 68 -13.96 -17.34 0.62
C ILE A 68 -14.39 -18.81 0.55
N SER A 69 -13.83 -19.57 -0.40
CA SER A 69 -14.00 -21.02 -0.52
C SER A 69 -12.63 -21.69 -0.66
N GLU A 70 -12.51 -22.95 -0.22
CA GLU A 70 -11.24 -23.72 -0.30
C GLU A 70 -10.79 -24.00 -1.75
N ASP A 71 -11.70 -23.81 -2.73
CA ASP A 71 -11.48 -24.06 -4.16
C ASP A 71 -11.18 -22.77 -4.96
N LEU A 72 -10.86 -21.66 -4.28
CA LEU A 72 -10.71 -20.37 -4.95
C LEU A 72 -9.49 -20.35 -5.88
N HIS A 73 -9.72 -19.90 -7.11
CA HIS A 73 -8.65 -19.47 -8.00
C HIS A 73 -8.18 -18.09 -7.52
N ASP A 74 -7.12 -18.06 -6.73
CA ASP A 74 -6.51 -16.81 -6.28
C ASP A 74 -6.15 -15.93 -7.50
N ASP A 75 -6.43 -14.62 -7.43
CA ASP A 75 -5.97 -13.63 -8.42
C ASP A 75 -4.44 -13.42 -8.29
N ILE A 76 -3.68 -14.46 -8.63
CA ILE A 76 -2.22 -14.47 -8.54
C ILE A 76 -1.63 -13.38 -9.44
N GLU A 77 -2.20 -13.15 -10.62
CA GLU A 77 -1.73 -12.10 -11.54
C GLU A 77 -1.92 -10.71 -10.92
N GLY A 78 -3.09 -10.42 -10.33
CA GLY A 78 -3.33 -9.16 -9.64
C GLY A 78 -2.48 -8.99 -8.38
N LEU A 79 -2.20 -10.08 -7.67
CA LEU A 79 -1.31 -10.10 -6.52
C LEU A 79 0.14 -9.77 -6.94
N ASP A 80 0.65 -10.44 -7.98
CA ASP A 80 2.00 -10.21 -8.53
C ASP A 80 2.13 -8.78 -9.08
N ALA A 81 1.12 -8.28 -9.78
CA ALA A 81 1.09 -6.90 -10.26
C ALA A 81 1.15 -5.89 -9.11
N SER A 82 0.41 -6.15 -8.02
CA SER A 82 0.48 -5.33 -6.81
C SER A 82 1.87 -5.39 -6.16
N ALA A 83 2.43 -6.59 -6.00
CA ALA A 83 3.75 -6.78 -5.42
C ALA A 83 4.83 -6.04 -6.25
N ALA A 84 4.80 -6.16 -7.58
CA ALA A 84 5.71 -5.45 -8.47
C ALA A 84 5.55 -3.92 -8.36
N HIS A 85 4.31 -3.42 -8.29
CA HIS A 85 4.06 -2.00 -8.08
C HIS A 85 4.66 -1.50 -6.76
N ILE A 86 4.46 -2.26 -5.67
CA ILE A 86 4.97 -1.92 -4.33
C ILE A 86 6.51 -1.95 -4.32
N ALA A 87 7.12 -2.95 -4.94
CA ALA A 87 8.57 -3.05 -5.07
C ALA A 87 9.16 -1.84 -5.81
N ASN A 88 8.50 -1.38 -6.88
CA ASN A 88 8.90 -0.18 -7.63
C ASN A 88 8.79 1.11 -6.80
N LEU A 89 7.88 1.18 -5.82
CA LEU A 89 7.83 2.34 -4.91
C LEU A 89 9.07 2.39 -4.01
N LEU A 90 9.55 1.23 -3.58
CA LEU A 90 10.76 1.11 -2.76
C LEU A 90 12.06 1.23 -3.56
N SER A 91 12.07 0.97 -4.87
CA SER A 91 13.29 1.02 -5.69
C SER A 91 13.93 2.40 -5.78
N THR A 92 13.20 3.45 -5.38
CA THR A 92 13.70 4.84 -5.31
C THR A 92 14.29 5.22 -3.96
N GLU A 93 14.20 4.33 -2.97
CA GLU A 93 14.79 4.54 -1.65
C GLU A 93 16.27 4.15 -1.66
N PRO A 94 17.12 4.90 -0.94
CA PRO A 94 18.52 4.55 -0.82
C PRO A 94 18.68 3.22 -0.07
N SER A 95 19.58 2.37 -0.55
CA SER A 95 19.94 1.09 0.09
C SER A 95 20.62 1.27 1.46
N TYR A 96 21.05 2.49 1.78
CA TYR A 96 21.62 2.88 3.06
C TYR A 96 21.14 4.30 3.43
N LEU A 97 20.53 4.44 4.61
CA LEU A 97 20.21 5.75 5.17
C LEU A 97 21.39 6.19 6.03
N ASP A 98 22.06 7.26 5.63
CA ASP A 98 23.28 7.73 6.29
C ASP A 98 23.01 8.05 7.77
N THR A 99 23.60 7.25 8.65
CA THR A 99 23.43 7.34 10.10
C THR A 99 24.33 8.38 10.74
N SER A 100 25.20 9.05 9.97
CA SER A 100 26.20 10.03 10.44
C SER A 100 25.62 11.36 10.90
#